data_AF-J5GMH2-F1
#
_entry.id   AF-J5GMH2-F1
#
_cell.length_a   1.000
_cell.length_b   1.000
_cell.length_c   1.000
_cell.angle_alpha   90.00
_cell.angle_beta   90.00
_cell.angle_gamma   90.00
#
_symmetry.space_group_name_H-M   'P 1'
#
loop_
_entity.id
_entity.type
_entity.pdbx_description
1 polymer ?
#
loop_
_entity_poly.entity_id
_entity_poly.type
_entity_poly.pdbx_seq_one_letter_code
_entity_poly.pdbx_strand_id
1 'polypeptide(L)'
;MDISYLKSLEKIDTSDISDAISSELRIISGDNKSRYSTILAYLLYRAAKDKIKNLDSIELVENICDVDDGIKSELIYYFPEISSILYRLKVYGFDAENLLAYLLFNNDLEDVFQESSTPRGILKLVAKILNVQENDSVLELCSGKGNFFVELALLRNKIKYTGIELSMANNFIANIRASLLGRDISLVLNDAITYKAEKNVDKLFANYPFMISIPDIEDIVDFPDNIKRVSSDWIFNLKLVEQMKLDGRAVAIMTNGTTWNSTDRKIREYFVENGLIEATVLLPAKLLFGTSIATTLVIFSHGNTNIKMIDAGESFTKEGRRTILSDNDISDIMELLQKNSNKSITISINEIAENDYIINASRYLEKAPEIKDGVELASIVKSITRGAQVKASYLDENRAGEPTPYRYIMISNISDGDIFFTDNQYLKDIQANVKKFCIRNNSIVLTKTGSPDFKSAVVKVAEGMEILATGNMFILEIDEIKANPYYLQALFDSELGRALFKSIYVGSVIPTISLEKLRKLEIPLPSLEEQNIIGEKYKEELERMADLKEKLSTSREKLKKIYNIKNNME
;
A
#
# COMPACT_ATOMS: atom_id res chain seq x y z
N MET A 1 -1.89 0.06 -38.94
CA MET A 1 -0.54 0.68 -38.92
C MET A 1 0.51 -0.35 -38.50
N ASP A 2 1.76 -0.26 -38.97
CA ASP A 2 2.84 -1.09 -38.46
C ASP A 2 3.48 -0.50 -37.19
N ILE A 3 4.24 -1.33 -36.47
CA ILE A 3 4.89 -0.94 -35.20
C ILE A 3 5.93 0.18 -35.40
N SER A 4 6.67 0.18 -36.52
CA SER A 4 7.74 1.16 -36.75
C SER A 4 7.15 2.57 -36.87
N TYR A 5 6.03 2.69 -37.57
CA TYR A 5 5.29 3.94 -37.70
C TYR A 5 4.65 4.38 -36.38
N LEU A 6 4.05 3.46 -35.61
CA LEU A 6 3.51 3.81 -34.28
C LEU A 6 4.61 4.34 -33.35
N LYS A 7 5.82 3.77 -33.39
CA LYS A 7 6.98 4.24 -32.62
C LYS A 7 7.56 5.57 -33.11
N SER A 8 7.33 5.97 -34.36
CA SER A 8 7.70 7.31 -34.82
C SER A 8 6.70 8.33 -34.30
N LEU A 9 5.39 8.04 -34.38
CA LEU A 9 4.33 8.87 -33.82
C LEU A 9 4.49 9.08 -32.32
N GLU A 10 4.86 8.03 -31.58
CA GLU A 10 5.11 8.07 -30.13
C GLU A 10 6.11 9.16 -29.70
N LYS A 11 7.07 9.50 -30.57
CA LYS A 11 8.15 10.45 -30.28
C LYS A 11 7.80 11.90 -30.60
N ILE A 12 6.65 12.13 -31.23
CA ILE A 12 6.21 13.46 -31.61
C ILE A 12 5.77 14.21 -30.36
N ASP A 13 6.34 15.39 -30.15
CA ASP A 13 5.86 16.32 -29.12
C ASP A 13 4.55 16.96 -29.60
N THR A 14 3.50 16.80 -28.80
CA THR A 14 2.14 17.25 -29.11
C THR A 14 1.66 18.31 -28.10
N SER A 15 2.59 18.91 -27.37
CA SER A 15 2.31 19.95 -26.37
C SER A 15 1.64 21.19 -26.97
N ASP A 16 2.00 21.57 -28.20
CA ASP A 16 1.39 22.68 -28.94
C ASP A 16 -0.11 22.44 -29.24
N ILE A 17 -0.47 21.22 -29.64
CA ILE A 17 -1.87 20.79 -29.83
C ILE A 17 -2.61 20.83 -28.49
N SER A 18 -2.00 20.25 -27.44
CA SER A 18 -2.57 20.23 -26.09
C SER A 18 -2.84 21.65 -25.58
N ASP A 19 -1.87 22.56 -25.72
CA ASP A 19 -1.98 23.96 -25.29
C ASP A 19 -3.05 24.71 -26.07
N ALA A 20 -3.11 24.54 -27.40
CA ALA A 20 -4.11 25.17 -28.25
C ALA A 20 -5.53 24.71 -27.88
N ILE A 21 -5.75 23.39 -27.79
CA ILE A 21 -7.06 22.82 -27.42
C ILE A 21 -7.43 23.25 -26.01
N SER A 22 -6.50 23.17 -25.06
CA SER A 22 -6.73 23.55 -23.67
C SER A 22 -7.10 25.02 -23.52
N SER A 23 -6.41 25.93 -24.24
CA SER A 23 -6.69 27.37 -24.28
C SER A 23 -8.10 27.65 -24.76
N GLU A 24 -8.52 27.00 -25.84
CA GLU A 24 -9.83 27.17 -26.44
C GLU A 24 -10.96 26.59 -25.57
N LEU A 25 -10.67 25.50 -24.85
CA LEU A 25 -11.61 24.89 -23.91
C LEU A 25 -11.71 25.64 -22.57
N ARG A 26 -10.87 26.66 -22.28
CA ARG A 26 -10.94 27.42 -21.01
C ARG A 26 -12.29 28.10 -20.79
N ILE A 27 -13.02 28.38 -21.87
CA ILE A 27 -14.29 29.08 -21.86
C ILE A 27 -15.46 28.11 -21.57
N ILE A 28 -15.24 26.80 -21.72
CA ILE A 28 -16.21 25.76 -21.39
C ILE A 28 -16.11 25.40 -19.90
N SER A 29 -17.23 25.49 -19.18
CA SER A 29 -17.35 24.97 -17.81
C SER A 29 -17.85 23.52 -17.81
N GLY A 30 -17.33 22.69 -16.90
CA GLY A 30 -17.85 21.34 -16.61
C GLY A 30 -16.89 20.20 -16.96
N ASP A 31 -17.35 18.97 -16.70
CA ASP A 31 -16.53 17.74 -16.75
C ASP A 31 -16.27 17.22 -18.18
N ASN A 32 -16.87 17.83 -19.21
CA ASN A 32 -16.73 17.37 -20.60
C ASN A 32 -15.40 17.75 -21.27
N LYS A 33 -14.49 18.45 -20.56
CA LYS A 33 -13.25 18.98 -21.15
C LYS A 33 -12.38 17.89 -21.80
N SER A 34 -12.22 16.75 -21.11
CA SER A 34 -11.48 15.58 -21.61
C SER A 34 -12.08 15.09 -22.93
N ARG A 35 -13.40 14.85 -22.95
CA ARG A 35 -14.16 14.38 -24.13
C ARG A 35 -14.04 15.35 -25.31
N TYR A 36 -14.26 16.64 -25.09
CA TYR A 36 -14.16 17.62 -26.16
C TYR A 36 -12.75 17.73 -26.73
N SER A 37 -11.71 17.55 -25.90
CA SER A 37 -10.34 17.58 -26.39
C SER A 37 -10.07 16.48 -27.42
N THR A 38 -10.49 15.23 -27.13
CA THR A 38 -10.35 14.10 -28.04
C THR A 38 -11.21 14.29 -29.29
N ILE A 39 -12.46 14.75 -29.15
CA ILE A 39 -13.36 14.97 -30.31
C ILE A 39 -12.78 16.03 -31.25
N LEU A 40 -12.34 17.17 -30.71
CA LEU A 40 -11.77 18.27 -31.50
C LEU A 40 -10.53 17.79 -32.25
N ALA A 41 -9.61 17.11 -31.57
CA ALA A 41 -8.42 16.53 -32.20
C ALA A 41 -8.79 15.51 -33.29
N TYR A 42 -9.80 14.66 -33.04
CA TYR A 42 -10.25 13.66 -33.99
C TYR A 42 -10.86 14.28 -35.25
N LEU A 43 -11.73 15.28 -35.10
CA LEU A 43 -12.34 15.99 -36.23
C LEU A 43 -11.29 16.74 -37.06
N LEU A 44 -10.32 17.41 -36.40
CA LEU A 44 -9.19 18.03 -37.10
C LEU A 44 -8.35 16.99 -37.85
N TYR A 45 -8.08 15.83 -37.22
CA TYR A 45 -7.33 14.74 -37.85
C TYR A 45 -8.06 14.22 -39.09
N ARG A 46 -9.36 13.96 -38.99
CA ARG A 46 -10.18 13.51 -40.13
C ARG A 46 -10.22 14.56 -41.22
N ALA A 47 -10.38 15.84 -40.88
CA ALA A 47 -10.36 16.90 -41.88
C ALA A 47 -9.01 17.00 -42.62
N ALA A 48 -7.89 16.90 -41.89
CA ALA A 48 -6.55 16.92 -42.47
C ALA A 48 -6.29 15.68 -43.35
N LYS A 49 -6.65 14.49 -42.86
CA LYS A 49 -6.45 13.20 -43.55
C LYS A 49 -7.32 13.06 -44.79
N ASP A 50 -8.60 13.39 -44.67
CA ASP A 50 -9.61 13.23 -45.72
C ASP A 50 -9.69 14.47 -46.65
N LYS A 51 -8.85 15.48 -46.40
CA LYS A 51 -8.75 16.74 -47.16
C LYS A 51 -10.05 17.54 -47.20
N ILE A 52 -10.80 17.53 -46.10
CA ILE A 52 -12.08 18.25 -45.95
C ILE A 52 -11.79 19.73 -45.67
N LYS A 53 -12.32 20.63 -46.52
CA LYS A 53 -12.06 22.08 -46.42
C LYS A 53 -13.06 22.83 -45.55
N ASN A 54 -14.31 22.38 -45.51
CA ASN A 54 -15.38 23.02 -44.75
C ASN A 54 -15.52 22.34 -43.38
N LEU A 55 -15.27 23.07 -42.30
CA LEU A 55 -15.36 22.57 -40.92
C LEU A 55 -16.59 23.13 -40.19
N ASP A 56 -17.37 23.96 -40.88
CA ASP A 56 -18.31 24.90 -40.26
C ASP A 56 -19.75 24.39 -40.31
N SER A 57 -19.97 23.22 -40.92
CA SER A 57 -21.25 22.56 -41.06
C SER A 57 -21.16 21.10 -40.59
N ILE A 58 -22.31 20.55 -40.21
CA ILE A 58 -22.45 19.12 -39.85
C ILE A 58 -22.00 18.19 -40.99
N GLU A 59 -21.98 18.71 -42.22
CA GLU A 59 -21.44 18.04 -43.40
C GLU A 59 -20.00 17.56 -43.20
N LEU A 60 -19.22 18.19 -42.29
CA LEU A 60 -17.92 17.64 -41.90
C LEU A 60 -18.08 16.19 -41.43
N VAL A 61 -18.97 15.94 -40.47
CA VAL A 61 -19.16 14.62 -39.87
C VAL A 61 -19.77 13.64 -40.86
N GLU A 62 -20.67 14.11 -41.72
CA GLU A 62 -21.26 13.31 -42.81
C GLU A 62 -20.22 12.86 -43.84
N ASN A 63 -19.25 13.71 -44.16
CA ASN A 63 -18.21 13.46 -45.16
C ASN A 63 -17.02 12.64 -44.64
N ILE A 64 -16.95 12.31 -43.34
CA ILE A 64 -15.89 11.46 -42.82
C ILE A 64 -16.10 10.02 -43.29
N CYS A 65 -15.10 9.49 -44.01
CA CYS A 65 -15.08 8.11 -44.53
C CYS A 65 -14.67 7.09 -43.45
N ASP A 66 -15.02 5.82 -43.58
CA ASP A 66 -14.46 4.72 -42.75
C ASP A 66 -14.49 4.98 -41.23
N VAL A 67 -15.62 5.48 -40.73
CA VAL A 67 -15.89 5.65 -39.29
C VAL A 67 -17.16 4.92 -38.93
N ASP A 68 -17.09 4.17 -37.82
CA ASP A 68 -18.21 3.45 -37.26
C ASP A 68 -19.43 4.35 -36.99
N ASP A 69 -20.63 3.86 -37.27
CA ASP A 69 -21.87 4.63 -37.15
C ASP A 69 -22.15 5.09 -35.71
N GLY A 70 -21.72 4.30 -34.71
CA GLY A 70 -21.78 4.69 -33.31
C GLY A 70 -20.91 5.91 -33.02
N ILE A 71 -19.67 5.90 -33.53
CA ILE A 71 -18.76 7.06 -33.40
C ILE A 71 -19.36 8.27 -34.12
N LYS A 72 -19.86 8.12 -35.36
CA LYS A 72 -20.48 9.22 -36.10
C LYS A 72 -21.66 9.83 -35.35
N SER A 73 -22.51 9.00 -34.75
CA SER A 73 -23.68 9.45 -34.00
C SER A 73 -23.31 10.32 -32.80
N GLU A 74 -22.29 9.92 -32.03
CA GLU A 74 -21.80 10.74 -30.92
C GLU A 74 -21.13 12.03 -31.40
N LEU A 75 -20.35 11.99 -32.49
CA LEU A 75 -19.76 13.20 -33.07
C LEU A 75 -20.84 14.21 -33.48
N ILE A 76 -21.92 13.75 -34.14
CA ILE A 76 -23.08 14.58 -34.50
C ILE A 76 -23.73 15.18 -33.25
N TYR A 77 -23.89 14.38 -32.19
CA TYR A 77 -24.51 14.83 -30.94
C TYR A 77 -23.73 15.97 -30.29
N TYR A 78 -22.39 15.87 -30.18
CA TYR A 78 -21.57 16.91 -29.54
C TYR A 78 -21.21 18.07 -30.47
N PHE A 79 -21.35 17.90 -31.79
CA PHE A 79 -20.93 18.90 -32.79
C PHE A 79 -21.44 20.32 -32.50
N PRO A 80 -22.71 20.56 -32.15
CA PRO A 80 -23.23 21.91 -31.89
C PRO A 80 -22.44 22.66 -30.81
N GLU A 81 -21.98 21.94 -29.78
CA GLU A 81 -21.27 22.53 -28.63
C GLU A 81 -19.81 22.87 -28.95
N ILE A 82 -19.19 22.11 -29.85
CA ILE A 82 -17.75 22.22 -30.15
C ILE A 82 -17.46 22.91 -31.49
N SER A 83 -18.46 23.09 -32.37
CA SER A 83 -18.30 23.61 -33.73
C SER A 83 -17.57 24.97 -33.78
N SER A 84 -17.96 25.91 -32.91
CA SER A 84 -17.32 27.22 -32.83
C SER A 84 -15.85 27.15 -32.41
N ILE A 85 -15.50 26.14 -31.62
CA ILE A 85 -14.15 25.90 -31.11
C ILE A 85 -13.30 25.25 -32.20
N LEU A 86 -13.86 24.25 -32.88
CA LEU A 86 -13.25 23.60 -34.03
C LEU A 86 -12.86 24.61 -35.10
N TYR A 87 -13.75 25.58 -35.38
CA TYR A 87 -13.47 26.67 -36.32
C TYR A 87 -12.24 27.51 -35.91
N ARG A 88 -12.12 27.88 -34.63
CA ARG A 88 -10.97 28.65 -34.13
C ARG A 88 -9.68 27.84 -34.16
N LEU A 89 -9.76 26.55 -33.83
CA LEU A 89 -8.61 25.63 -33.87
C LEU A 89 -8.08 25.39 -35.29
N LYS A 90 -8.90 25.57 -36.34
CA LYS A 90 -8.47 25.46 -37.74
C LYS A 90 -7.28 26.35 -38.07
N VAL A 91 -7.20 27.54 -37.47
CA VAL A 91 -6.16 28.55 -37.74
C VAL A 91 -4.76 28.05 -37.43
N TYR A 92 -4.63 27.11 -36.48
CA TYR A 92 -3.35 26.53 -36.09
C TYR A 92 -2.75 25.61 -37.18
N GLY A 93 -3.58 25.07 -38.07
CA GLY A 93 -3.10 24.31 -39.24
C GLY A 93 -2.35 23.02 -38.91
N PHE A 94 -2.67 22.36 -37.80
CA PHE A 94 -2.07 21.09 -37.40
C PHE A 94 -2.19 20.02 -38.51
N ASP A 95 -1.11 19.29 -38.78
CA ASP A 95 -1.13 18.21 -39.75
C ASP A 95 -1.70 16.90 -39.16
N ALA A 96 -2.05 15.98 -40.06
CA ALA A 96 -2.67 14.71 -39.68
C ALA A 96 -1.74 13.79 -38.87
N GLU A 97 -0.42 13.91 -39.01
CA GLU A 97 0.53 13.04 -38.31
C GLU A 97 0.65 13.47 -36.84
N ASN A 98 0.81 14.77 -36.58
CA ASN A 98 0.84 15.33 -35.24
C ASN A 98 -0.49 15.12 -34.48
N LEU A 99 -1.63 15.29 -35.15
CA LEU A 99 -2.95 15.03 -34.54
C LEU A 99 -3.16 13.54 -34.23
N LEU A 100 -2.67 12.64 -35.09
CA LEU A 100 -2.71 11.21 -34.83
C LEU A 100 -1.84 10.82 -33.63
N ALA A 101 -0.65 11.40 -33.52
CA ALA A 101 0.21 11.22 -32.34
C ALA A 101 -0.48 11.71 -31.06
N TYR A 102 -1.13 12.88 -31.11
CA TYR A 102 -1.89 13.42 -29.98
C TYR A 102 -3.00 12.46 -29.54
N LEU A 103 -3.82 11.99 -30.49
CA LEU A 103 -4.95 11.09 -30.23
C LEU A 103 -4.53 9.76 -29.58
N LEU A 104 -3.37 9.22 -29.96
CA LEU A 104 -2.90 7.93 -29.47
C LEU A 104 -2.11 8.05 -28.16
N PHE A 105 -1.28 9.08 -28.00
CA PHE A 105 -0.26 9.10 -26.93
C PHE A 105 -0.37 10.24 -25.93
N ASN A 106 -1.17 11.28 -26.21
CA ASN A 106 -1.35 12.40 -25.29
C ASN A 106 -2.55 12.15 -24.36
N ASN A 107 -2.35 12.32 -23.04
CA ASN A 107 -3.39 12.22 -22.02
C ASN A 107 -3.47 13.48 -21.13
N ASP A 108 -2.74 14.55 -21.44
CA ASP A 108 -2.56 15.70 -20.54
C ASP A 108 -3.86 16.43 -20.22
N LEU A 109 -4.81 16.46 -21.15
CA LEU A 109 -6.14 17.05 -20.97
C LEU A 109 -7.18 16.05 -20.48
N GLU A 110 -6.82 14.78 -20.46
CA GLU A 110 -7.69 13.67 -20.08
C GLU A 110 -7.54 13.34 -18.58
N ASP A 111 -6.41 13.66 -17.95
CA ASP A 111 -6.12 13.35 -16.55
C ASP A 111 -6.53 14.50 -15.62
N VAL A 112 -7.77 14.47 -15.14
CA VAL A 112 -8.38 15.47 -14.23
C VAL A 112 -8.70 14.85 -12.86
N PHE A 113 -9.04 15.66 -11.85
CA PHE A 113 -9.37 15.15 -10.51
C PHE A 113 -10.51 14.10 -10.59
N GLN A 114 -10.26 12.88 -10.09
CA GLN A 114 -11.11 11.67 -10.09
C GLN A 114 -11.11 10.79 -11.36
N GLU A 115 -10.70 11.29 -12.53
CA GLU A 115 -10.55 10.50 -13.75
C GLU A 115 -9.07 10.44 -14.14
N SER A 116 -8.38 9.36 -13.79
CA SER A 116 -6.94 9.24 -14.04
C SER A 116 -6.64 8.02 -14.89
N SER A 117 -5.93 8.25 -15.98
CA SER A 117 -5.42 7.19 -16.83
C SER A 117 -4.26 6.47 -16.14
N THR A 118 -4.04 5.21 -16.50
CA THR A 118 -2.86 4.49 -16.03
C THR A 118 -1.60 5.14 -16.62
N PRO A 119 -0.64 5.61 -15.79
CA PRO A 119 0.61 6.19 -16.26
C PRO A 119 1.37 5.23 -17.17
N ARG A 120 1.97 5.80 -18.22
CA ARG A 120 2.60 5.02 -19.29
C ARG A 120 3.70 4.07 -18.81
N GLY A 121 4.51 4.49 -17.83
CA GLY A 121 5.54 3.63 -17.25
C GLY A 121 4.97 2.36 -16.59
N ILE A 122 3.79 2.47 -15.96
CA ILE A 122 3.08 1.31 -15.41
C ILE A 122 2.54 0.43 -16.55
N LEU A 123 1.95 1.01 -17.60
CA LEU A 123 1.46 0.24 -18.75
C LEU A 123 2.58 -0.57 -19.43
N LYS A 124 3.77 0.04 -19.62
CA LYS A 124 4.96 -0.64 -20.13
C LYS A 124 5.39 -1.81 -19.24
N LEU A 125 5.41 -1.60 -17.92
CA LEU A 125 5.74 -2.65 -16.95
C LEU A 125 4.74 -3.80 -17.01
N VAL A 126 3.44 -3.50 -16.99
CA VAL A 126 2.35 -4.47 -17.11
C VAL A 126 2.46 -5.24 -18.43
N ALA A 127 2.71 -4.57 -19.55
CA ALA A 127 2.86 -5.21 -20.85
C ALA A 127 4.05 -6.19 -20.88
N LYS A 128 5.19 -5.83 -20.25
CA LYS A 128 6.36 -6.72 -20.09
C LYS A 128 6.05 -7.91 -19.17
N ILE A 129 5.32 -7.70 -18.08
CA ILE A 129 4.90 -8.76 -17.16
C ILE A 129 3.96 -9.74 -17.87
N LEU A 130 2.88 -9.25 -18.49
CA LEU A 130 1.92 -10.12 -19.16
C LEU A 130 2.56 -10.85 -20.35
N ASN A 131 3.53 -10.22 -21.01
CA ASN A 131 4.25 -10.76 -22.17
C ASN A 131 3.26 -11.32 -23.22
N VAL A 132 2.35 -10.45 -23.66
CA VAL A 132 1.28 -10.79 -24.62
C VAL A 132 1.88 -11.30 -25.94
N GLN A 133 1.43 -12.47 -26.38
CA GLN A 133 1.78 -13.08 -27.67
C GLN A 133 0.69 -12.76 -28.73
N GLU A 134 1.00 -12.93 -30.03
CA GLU A 134 0.07 -12.54 -31.11
C GLU A 134 -1.28 -13.30 -31.09
N ASN A 135 -1.31 -14.51 -30.52
CA ASN A 135 -2.50 -15.35 -30.44
C ASN A 135 -3.21 -15.27 -29.08
N ASP A 136 -2.65 -14.52 -28.12
CA ASP A 136 -3.25 -14.37 -26.81
C ASP A 136 -4.51 -13.51 -26.91
N SER A 137 -5.57 -13.95 -26.23
CA SER A 137 -6.70 -13.09 -25.90
C SER A 137 -6.35 -12.21 -24.70
N VAL A 138 -6.66 -10.92 -24.79
CA VAL A 138 -6.43 -9.94 -23.72
C VAL A 138 -7.76 -9.38 -23.23
N LEU A 139 -7.96 -9.33 -21.92
CA LEU A 139 -9.11 -8.68 -21.27
C LEU A 139 -8.64 -7.61 -20.30
N GLU A 140 -9.09 -6.38 -20.47
CA GLU A 140 -8.90 -5.30 -19.51
C GLU A 140 -10.23 -4.95 -18.83
N LEU A 141 -10.27 -5.06 -17.51
CA LEU A 141 -11.38 -4.55 -16.70
C LEU A 141 -11.10 -3.10 -16.31
N CYS A 142 -12.12 -2.25 -16.41
CA CYS A 142 -12.01 -0.79 -16.23
C CYS A 142 -11.03 -0.19 -17.24
N SER A 143 -11.25 -0.44 -18.53
CA SER A 143 -10.29 -0.11 -19.60
C SER A 143 -10.07 1.39 -19.83
N GLY A 144 -10.91 2.23 -19.23
CA GLY A 144 -10.81 3.67 -19.33
C GLY A 144 -10.79 4.11 -20.78
N LYS A 145 -9.77 4.89 -21.13
CA LYS A 145 -9.64 5.55 -22.42
C LYS A 145 -8.81 4.73 -23.43
N GLY A 146 -8.50 3.48 -23.13
CA GLY A 146 -7.84 2.56 -24.07
C GLY A 146 -6.31 2.63 -24.12
N ASN A 147 -5.68 3.22 -23.10
CA ASN A 147 -4.23 3.43 -23.09
C ASN A 147 -3.45 2.12 -23.14
N PHE A 148 -3.98 1.05 -22.55
CA PHE A 148 -3.28 -0.23 -22.52
C PHE A 148 -3.21 -0.91 -23.89
N PHE A 149 -4.30 -0.96 -24.66
CA PHE A 149 -4.23 -1.52 -26.02
C PHE A 149 -3.39 -0.66 -26.97
N VAL A 150 -3.33 0.67 -26.75
CA VAL A 150 -2.41 1.54 -27.51
C VAL A 150 -0.96 1.16 -27.21
N GLU A 151 -0.62 0.94 -25.94
CA GLU A 151 0.73 0.49 -25.56
C GLU A 151 1.02 -0.92 -26.13
N LEU A 152 0.06 -1.85 -26.12
CA LEU A 152 0.23 -3.16 -26.75
C LEU A 152 0.43 -3.07 -28.27
N ALA A 153 -0.19 -2.11 -28.95
CA ALA A 153 -0.02 -1.89 -30.38
C ALA A 153 1.40 -1.45 -30.77
N LEU A 154 2.17 -0.87 -29.83
CA LEU A 154 3.60 -0.57 -30.01
C LEU A 154 4.49 -1.83 -29.93
N LEU A 155 3.95 -2.93 -29.41
CA LEU A 155 4.67 -4.18 -29.18
C LEU A 155 4.27 -5.28 -30.15
N ARG A 156 3.04 -5.24 -30.69
CA ARG A 156 2.46 -6.32 -31.52
C ARG A 156 1.67 -5.78 -32.71
N ASN A 157 1.83 -6.46 -33.84
CA ASN A 157 1.05 -6.18 -35.06
C ASN A 157 -0.35 -6.81 -35.01
N LYS A 158 -0.54 -7.84 -34.20
CA LYS A 158 -1.82 -8.49 -33.98
C LYS A 158 -2.05 -8.57 -32.48
N ILE A 159 -3.19 -8.06 -32.06
CA ILE A 159 -3.70 -8.15 -30.70
C ILE A 159 -5.18 -8.50 -30.81
N LYS A 160 -5.64 -9.40 -29.95
CA LYS A 160 -7.06 -9.69 -29.75
C LYS A 160 -7.43 -9.17 -28.38
N TYR A 161 -8.14 -8.06 -28.33
CA TYR A 161 -8.34 -7.29 -27.11
C TYR A 161 -9.81 -7.06 -26.81
N THR A 162 -10.19 -7.22 -25.54
CA THR A 162 -11.50 -6.83 -25.03
C THR A 162 -11.31 -5.86 -23.86
N GLY A 163 -11.87 -4.66 -23.96
CA GLY A 163 -11.90 -3.68 -22.87
C GLY A 163 -13.32 -3.53 -22.30
N ILE A 164 -13.46 -3.55 -20.98
CA ILE A 164 -14.73 -3.35 -20.28
C ILE A 164 -14.68 -2.00 -19.56
N GLU A 165 -15.62 -1.12 -19.88
CA GLU A 165 -15.68 0.22 -19.30
C GLU A 165 -17.12 0.58 -18.93
N LEU A 166 -17.31 1.23 -17.79
CA LEU A 166 -18.63 1.66 -17.32
C LEU A 166 -18.98 3.07 -17.82
N SER A 167 -17.98 3.95 -17.90
CA SER A 167 -18.14 5.32 -18.38
C SER A 167 -18.29 5.35 -19.89
N MET A 168 -19.48 5.77 -20.35
CA MET A 168 -19.74 6.03 -21.76
C MET A 168 -18.72 6.99 -22.37
N ALA A 169 -18.29 8.00 -21.60
CA ALA A 169 -17.31 8.99 -22.03
C ALA A 169 -15.94 8.38 -22.34
N ASN A 170 -15.42 7.59 -21.41
CA ASN A 170 -14.11 6.96 -21.55
C ASN A 170 -14.15 5.89 -22.64
N ASN A 171 -15.23 5.10 -22.68
CA ASN A 171 -15.46 4.11 -23.71
C ASN A 171 -15.52 4.74 -25.11
N PHE A 172 -16.13 5.91 -25.26
CA PHE A 172 -16.15 6.64 -26.53
C PHE A 172 -14.75 7.09 -26.98
N ILE A 173 -13.93 7.65 -26.07
CA ILE A 173 -12.53 7.98 -26.35
C ILE A 173 -11.74 6.74 -26.78
N ALA A 174 -11.93 5.63 -26.08
CA ALA A 174 -11.30 4.36 -26.42
C ALA A 174 -11.74 3.86 -27.81
N ASN A 175 -13.01 4.01 -28.19
CA ASN A 175 -13.50 3.64 -29.54
C ASN A 175 -12.84 4.47 -30.64
N ILE A 176 -12.66 5.78 -30.42
CA ILE A 176 -11.89 6.62 -31.35
C ILE A 176 -10.47 6.04 -31.52
N ARG A 177 -9.75 5.79 -30.41
CA ARG A 177 -8.37 5.25 -30.46
C ARG A 177 -8.30 3.88 -31.13
N ALA A 178 -9.25 2.98 -30.83
CA ALA A 178 -9.34 1.66 -31.44
C ALA A 178 -9.54 1.75 -32.97
N SER A 179 -10.43 2.65 -33.42
CA SER A 179 -10.70 2.86 -34.86
C SER A 179 -9.46 3.33 -35.64
N LEU A 180 -8.53 4.03 -34.98
CA LEU A 180 -7.30 4.51 -35.60
C LEU A 180 -6.28 3.38 -35.81
N LEU A 181 -6.19 2.41 -34.90
CA LEU A 181 -5.11 1.42 -34.90
C LEU A 181 -5.29 0.31 -35.95
N GLY A 182 -6.54 -0.04 -36.29
CA GLY A 182 -6.86 -1.15 -37.19
C GLY A 182 -6.43 -2.51 -36.62
N ARG A 183 -6.76 -2.77 -35.35
CA ARG A 183 -6.51 -4.01 -34.61
C ARG A 183 -7.82 -4.66 -34.19
N ASP A 184 -7.80 -5.94 -33.81
CA ASP A 184 -8.96 -6.66 -33.26
C ASP A 184 -9.19 -6.23 -31.80
N ILE A 185 -9.87 -5.09 -31.64
CA ILE A 185 -10.17 -4.45 -30.37
C ILE A 185 -11.70 -4.37 -30.25
N SER A 186 -12.24 -5.01 -29.23
CA SER A 186 -13.65 -4.95 -28.83
C SER A 186 -13.78 -4.15 -27.54
N LEU A 187 -14.67 -3.16 -27.53
CA LEU A 187 -14.94 -2.34 -26.34
C LEU A 187 -16.39 -2.53 -25.93
N VAL A 188 -16.61 -2.85 -24.66
CA VAL A 188 -17.92 -3.20 -24.12
C VAL A 188 -18.28 -2.25 -22.99
N LEU A 189 -19.40 -1.53 -23.17
CA LEU A 189 -19.97 -0.69 -22.14
C LEU A 189 -20.70 -1.56 -21.11
N ASN A 190 -20.07 -1.84 -19.96
CA ASN A 190 -20.63 -2.70 -18.92
C ASN A 190 -19.97 -2.44 -17.56
N ASP A 191 -20.62 -2.86 -16.47
CA ASP A 191 -20.01 -2.90 -15.15
C ASP A 191 -19.06 -4.10 -15.06
N ALA A 192 -17.77 -3.82 -14.83
CA ALA A 192 -16.72 -4.82 -14.69
C ALA A 192 -16.96 -5.83 -13.55
N ILE A 193 -17.77 -5.49 -12.53
CA ILE A 193 -18.14 -6.40 -11.44
C ILE A 193 -19.12 -7.47 -11.93
N THR A 194 -20.04 -7.11 -12.83
CA THR A 194 -21.08 -8.01 -13.34
C THR A 194 -20.70 -8.69 -14.66
N TYR A 195 -19.73 -8.13 -15.39
CA TYR A 195 -19.27 -8.66 -16.65
C TYR A 195 -18.66 -10.06 -16.50
N LYS A 196 -18.97 -10.93 -17.46
CA LYS A 196 -18.38 -12.26 -17.59
C LYS A 196 -18.11 -12.57 -19.06
N ALA A 197 -16.85 -12.79 -19.40
CA ALA A 197 -16.46 -13.24 -20.72
C ALA A 197 -17.05 -14.63 -21.04
N GLU A 198 -17.41 -14.87 -22.30
CA GLU A 198 -17.92 -16.18 -22.74
C GLU A 198 -16.92 -17.32 -22.57
N LYS A 199 -15.62 -16.98 -22.66
CA LYS A 199 -14.50 -17.92 -22.49
C LYS A 199 -13.43 -17.25 -21.64
N ASN A 200 -12.75 -18.06 -20.84
CA ASN A 200 -11.60 -17.63 -20.09
C ASN A 200 -10.50 -17.11 -21.03
N VAL A 201 -9.73 -16.14 -20.53
CA VAL A 201 -8.82 -15.29 -21.30
C VAL A 201 -7.35 -15.58 -20.92
N ASP A 202 -6.43 -15.38 -21.87
CA ASP A 202 -5.00 -15.68 -21.68
C ASP A 202 -4.29 -14.64 -20.82
N LYS A 203 -4.53 -13.35 -21.08
CA LYS A 203 -3.87 -12.23 -20.44
C LYS A 203 -4.88 -11.23 -19.92
N LEU A 204 -4.77 -10.83 -18.67
CA LEU A 204 -5.74 -9.92 -18.07
C LEU A 204 -5.07 -8.76 -17.34
N PHE A 205 -5.70 -7.59 -17.42
CA PHE A 205 -5.23 -6.40 -16.73
C PHE A 205 -6.40 -5.67 -16.06
N ALA A 206 -6.16 -5.04 -14.91
CA ALA A 206 -7.10 -4.13 -14.31
C ALA A 206 -6.41 -2.99 -13.56
N ASN A 207 -6.86 -1.77 -13.83
CA ASN A 207 -6.64 -0.60 -12.98
C ASN A 207 -8.01 0.01 -12.66
N TYR A 208 -8.60 -0.44 -11.55
CA TYR A 208 -9.95 -0.10 -11.14
C TYR A 208 -9.98 1.11 -10.19
N PRO A 209 -11.14 1.75 -10.00
CA PRO A 209 -11.29 2.80 -8.99
C PRO A 209 -11.06 2.25 -7.57
N PHE A 210 -10.22 2.94 -6.80
CA PHE A 210 -9.85 2.53 -5.44
C PHE A 210 -10.85 3.00 -4.39
N MET A 211 -10.93 2.25 -3.29
CA MET A 211 -11.68 2.62 -2.07
C MET A 211 -13.17 2.92 -2.34
N ILE A 212 -13.74 2.33 -3.40
CA ILE A 212 -15.17 2.46 -3.67
C ILE A 212 -15.98 1.54 -2.75
N SER A 213 -17.17 2.00 -2.39
CA SER A 213 -18.19 1.17 -1.74
C SER A 213 -19.04 0.53 -2.83
N ILE A 214 -19.25 -0.78 -2.75
CA ILE A 214 -20.14 -1.52 -3.66
C ILE A 214 -21.32 -2.01 -2.82
N PRO A 215 -22.49 -1.34 -2.90
CA PRO A 215 -23.71 -1.78 -2.22
C PRO A 215 -24.11 -3.19 -2.68
N ASP A 216 -24.74 -3.96 -1.80
CA ASP A 216 -25.36 -5.25 -2.11
C ASP A 216 -24.43 -6.26 -2.81
N ILE A 217 -23.12 -6.16 -2.54
CA ILE A 217 -22.10 -6.97 -3.20
C ILE A 217 -22.30 -8.49 -3.00
N GLU A 218 -22.89 -8.90 -1.87
CA GLU A 218 -23.19 -10.30 -1.58
C GLU A 218 -24.22 -10.90 -2.56
N ASP A 219 -25.05 -10.08 -3.21
CA ASP A 219 -26.01 -10.50 -4.23
C ASP A 219 -25.39 -10.56 -5.65
N ILE A 220 -24.21 -9.96 -5.82
CA ILE A 220 -23.57 -9.75 -7.14
C ILE A 220 -22.36 -10.66 -7.32
N VAL A 221 -21.64 -10.96 -6.24
CA VAL A 221 -20.39 -11.72 -6.26
C VAL A 221 -20.47 -12.89 -5.29
N ASP A 222 -20.24 -14.09 -5.82
CA ASP A 222 -20.13 -15.32 -5.03
C ASP A 222 -18.78 -15.34 -4.31
N PHE A 223 -18.76 -14.87 -3.06
CA PHE A 223 -17.55 -14.94 -2.25
C PHE A 223 -17.26 -16.36 -1.75
N PRO A 224 -15.98 -16.72 -1.61
CA PRO A 224 -15.57 -17.87 -0.80
C PRO A 224 -16.18 -17.83 0.61
N ASP A 225 -16.51 -19.00 1.15
CA ASP A 225 -17.20 -19.14 2.44
C ASP A 225 -16.56 -18.30 3.56
N ASN A 226 -17.41 -17.69 4.39
CA ASN A 226 -17.04 -16.91 5.58
C ASN A 226 -16.40 -15.52 5.36
N ILE A 227 -16.43 -14.97 4.15
CA ILE A 227 -16.04 -13.58 3.88
C ILE A 227 -17.25 -12.67 4.08
N LYS A 228 -17.18 -11.76 5.07
CA LYS A 228 -18.27 -10.82 5.41
C LYS A 228 -17.99 -9.37 5.02
N ARG A 229 -16.71 -9.03 4.83
CA ARG A 229 -16.26 -7.69 4.48
C ARG A 229 -14.95 -7.80 3.74
N VAL A 230 -14.87 -7.10 2.62
CA VAL A 230 -13.73 -7.11 1.73
C VAL A 230 -13.62 -5.75 1.04
N SER A 231 -12.42 -5.29 0.79
CA SER A 231 -12.18 -4.07 0.00
C SER A 231 -12.54 -4.29 -1.47
N SER A 232 -12.94 -3.20 -2.15
CA SER A 232 -13.25 -3.23 -3.58
C SER A 232 -12.09 -3.74 -4.43
N ASP A 233 -10.85 -3.46 -4.03
CA ASP A 233 -9.64 -3.97 -4.68
C ASP A 233 -9.68 -5.51 -4.84
N TRP A 234 -9.99 -6.24 -3.77
CA TRP A 234 -10.05 -7.69 -3.79
C TRP A 234 -11.27 -8.24 -4.52
N ILE A 235 -12.37 -7.49 -4.57
CA ILE A 235 -13.55 -7.84 -5.36
C ILE A 235 -13.20 -7.80 -6.85
N PHE A 236 -12.60 -6.70 -7.33
CA PHE A 236 -12.15 -6.62 -8.73
C PHE A 236 -11.12 -7.69 -9.08
N ASN A 237 -10.20 -8.00 -8.16
CA ASN A 237 -9.22 -9.08 -8.40
C ASN A 237 -9.89 -10.44 -8.50
N LEU A 238 -10.92 -10.71 -7.69
CA LEU A 238 -11.69 -11.95 -7.79
C LEU A 238 -12.35 -12.05 -9.17
N LYS A 239 -13.03 -10.98 -9.60
CA LYS A 239 -13.64 -10.89 -10.93
C LYS A 239 -12.64 -11.03 -12.08
N LEU A 240 -11.43 -10.51 -11.89
CA LEU A 240 -10.35 -10.65 -12.87
C LEU A 240 -9.89 -12.11 -12.97
N VAL A 241 -9.58 -12.74 -11.83
CA VAL A 241 -9.02 -14.10 -11.79
C VAL A 241 -10.03 -15.17 -12.21
N GLU A 242 -11.33 -15.01 -11.89
CA GLU A 242 -12.39 -15.92 -12.34
C GLU A 242 -12.45 -16.10 -13.86
N GLN A 243 -12.01 -15.09 -14.61
CA GLN A 243 -12.05 -15.06 -16.07
C GLN A 243 -10.71 -15.48 -16.70
N MET A 244 -9.72 -15.85 -15.90
CA MET A 244 -8.39 -16.24 -16.35
C MET A 244 -8.36 -17.72 -16.73
N LYS A 245 -7.64 -18.08 -17.80
CA LYS A 245 -7.35 -19.49 -18.11
C LYS A 245 -6.43 -20.11 -17.07
N LEU A 246 -6.39 -21.44 -17.01
CA LEU A 246 -5.52 -22.16 -16.08
C LEU A 246 -4.03 -21.82 -16.30
N ASP A 247 -3.60 -21.71 -17.55
CA ASP A 247 -2.26 -21.28 -17.98
C ASP A 247 -2.17 -19.76 -18.27
N GLY A 248 -3.22 -19.01 -17.91
CA GLY A 248 -3.29 -17.57 -18.07
C GLY A 248 -2.48 -16.80 -17.03
N ARG A 249 -2.35 -15.49 -17.25
CA ARG A 249 -1.68 -14.57 -16.32
C ARG A 249 -2.45 -13.26 -16.25
N ALA A 250 -2.65 -12.74 -15.05
CA ALA A 250 -3.32 -11.46 -14.83
C ALA A 250 -2.45 -10.50 -14.01
N VAL A 251 -2.66 -9.21 -14.21
CA VAL A 251 -2.04 -8.16 -13.39
C VAL A 251 -3.11 -7.18 -12.95
N ALA A 252 -3.15 -6.84 -11.66
CA ALA A 252 -4.02 -5.79 -11.14
C ALA A 252 -3.21 -4.74 -10.37
N ILE A 253 -3.68 -3.51 -10.40
CA ILE A 253 -3.19 -2.43 -9.54
C ILE A 253 -4.13 -2.31 -8.34
N MET A 254 -3.60 -2.42 -7.12
CA MET A 254 -4.36 -2.24 -5.88
C MET A 254 -3.70 -1.24 -4.93
N THR A 255 -4.46 -0.74 -3.97
CA THR A 255 -3.93 0.06 -2.87
C THR A 255 -3.01 -0.77 -1.98
N ASN A 256 -1.86 -0.23 -1.56
CA ASN A 256 -0.88 -1.02 -0.80
C ASN A 256 -1.45 -1.56 0.53
N GLY A 257 -2.39 -0.86 1.17
CA GLY A 257 -2.99 -1.27 2.44
C GLY A 257 -3.69 -2.63 2.42
N THR A 258 -4.24 -3.03 1.27
CA THR A 258 -4.99 -4.29 1.12
C THR A 258 -4.09 -5.53 1.13
N THR A 259 -2.78 -5.35 0.98
CA THR A 259 -1.76 -6.41 1.07
C THR A 259 -1.51 -6.89 2.51
N TRP A 260 -1.95 -6.14 3.53
CA TRP A 260 -1.66 -6.46 4.94
C TRP A 260 -2.78 -6.16 5.93
N ASN A 261 -3.80 -5.37 5.60
CA ASN A 261 -4.84 -4.99 6.56
C ASN A 261 -5.59 -6.20 7.15
N SER A 262 -6.24 -6.04 8.30
CA SER A 262 -7.00 -7.14 8.92
C SER A 262 -8.32 -7.46 8.20
N THR A 263 -8.94 -6.47 7.55
CA THR A 263 -10.23 -6.61 6.87
C THR A 263 -10.17 -7.65 5.76
N ASP A 264 -9.11 -7.60 4.95
CA ASP A 264 -8.93 -8.43 3.77
C ASP A 264 -8.18 -9.74 4.07
N ARG A 265 -7.94 -10.07 5.34
CA ARG A 265 -7.18 -11.28 5.72
C ARG A 265 -7.77 -12.55 5.11
N LYS A 266 -9.09 -12.71 5.17
CA LYS A 266 -9.76 -13.92 4.68
C LYS A 266 -9.75 -14.07 3.16
N ILE A 267 -9.91 -12.97 2.43
CA ILE A 267 -9.81 -13.03 0.97
C ILE A 267 -8.36 -13.28 0.55
N ARG A 268 -7.36 -12.68 1.24
CA ARG A 268 -5.95 -13.01 1.01
C ARG A 268 -5.65 -14.48 1.27
N GLU A 269 -6.18 -15.03 2.37
CA GLU A 269 -6.11 -16.47 2.67
C GLU A 269 -6.62 -17.31 1.51
N TYR A 270 -7.81 -17.02 0.97
CA TYR A 270 -8.33 -17.70 -0.22
C TYR A 270 -7.37 -17.63 -1.42
N PHE A 271 -6.87 -16.44 -1.77
CA PHE A 271 -5.97 -16.28 -2.92
C PHE A 271 -4.62 -16.99 -2.74
N VAL A 272 -4.07 -16.95 -1.52
CA VAL A 272 -2.78 -17.58 -1.19
C VAL A 272 -2.92 -19.10 -1.18
N GLU A 273 -3.93 -19.65 -0.50
CA GLU A 273 -4.11 -21.10 -0.36
C GLU A 273 -4.48 -21.79 -1.66
N ASN A 274 -5.20 -21.09 -2.56
CA ASN A 274 -5.50 -21.59 -3.90
C ASN A 274 -4.35 -21.36 -4.90
N GLY A 275 -3.20 -20.82 -4.46
CA GLY A 275 -2.03 -20.59 -5.30
C GLY A 275 -2.29 -19.63 -6.46
N LEU A 276 -3.18 -18.64 -6.27
CA LEU A 276 -3.63 -17.70 -7.29
C LEU A 276 -2.69 -16.50 -7.45
N ILE A 277 -1.84 -16.24 -6.46
CA ILE A 277 -0.88 -15.12 -6.49
C ILE A 277 0.50 -15.65 -6.88
N GLU A 278 1.07 -15.08 -7.92
CA GLU A 278 2.44 -15.35 -8.37
C GLU A 278 3.44 -14.40 -7.70
N ALA A 279 3.09 -13.11 -7.66
CA ALA A 279 3.97 -12.07 -7.16
C ALA A 279 3.23 -10.80 -6.70
N THR A 280 3.88 -10.02 -5.84
CA THR A 280 3.48 -8.66 -5.47
C THR A 280 4.64 -7.70 -5.67
N VAL A 281 4.37 -6.51 -6.24
CA VAL A 281 5.36 -5.46 -6.48
C VAL A 281 4.85 -4.15 -5.90
N LEU A 282 5.43 -3.72 -4.77
CA LEU A 282 5.15 -2.39 -4.22
C LEU A 282 5.74 -1.34 -5.16
N LEU A 283 4.89 -0.48 -5.70
CA LEU A 283 5.30 0.60 -6.59
C LEU A 283 5.62 1.90 -5.83
N PRO A 284 6.43 2.78 -6.43
CA PRO A 284 6.67 4.12 -5.92
C PRO A 284 5.39 4.94 -5.68
N ALA A 285 5.39 5.73 -4.61
CA ALA A 285 4.31 6.67 -4.33
C ALA A 285 4.23 7.79 -5.39
N LYS A 286 3.03 8.34 -5.60
CA LYS A 286 2.75 9.45 -6.54
C LYS A 286 3.01 9.13 -8.02
N LEU A 287 2.93 7.85 -8.40
CA LEU A 287 2.92 7.46 -9.82
C LEU A 287 1.58 7.73 -10.49
N LEU A 288 0.48 7.36 -9.82
CA LEU A 288 -0.88 7.60 -10.32
C LEU A 288 -1.25 9.07 -10.14
N PHE A 289 -1.90 9.65 -11.15
CA PHE A 289 -2.41 11.01 -11.08
C PHE A 289 -3.51 11.13 -10.01
N GLY A 290 -3.64 12.33 -9.41
CA GLY A 290 -4.67 12.62 -8.41
C GLY A 290 -4.47 11.99 -7.02
N THR A 291 -3.51 11.08 -6.83
CA THR A 291 -3.26 10.44 -5.54
C THR A 291 -1.78 10.37 -5.17
N SER A 292 -1.49 10.43 -3.86
CA SER A 292 -0.15 10.20 -3.32
C SER A 292 0.04 8.82 -2.71
N ILE A 293 -1.00 7.98 -2.78
CA ILE A 293 -1.00 6.62 -2.24
C ILE A 293 -0.02 5.76 -3.04
N ALA A 294 0.82 5.00 -2.34
CA ALA A 294 1.59 3.93 -2.95
C ALA A 294 0.66 2.75 -3.29
N THR A 295 0.83 2.18 -4.48
CA THR A 295 0.06 1.04 -4.97
C THR A 295 0.93 -0.20 -5.09
N THR A 296 0.31 -1.36 -5.18
CA THR A 296 0.96 -2.64 -5.39
C THR A 296 0.43 -3.25 -6.68
N LEU A 297 1.32 -3.70 -7.56
CA LEU A 297 0.93 -4.62 -8.63
C LEU A 297 0.84 -6.02 -8.04
N VAL A 298 -0.28 -6.68 -8.22
CA VAL A 298 -0.43 -8.11 -7.92
C VAL A 298 -0.48 -8.87 -9.23
N ILE A 299 0.39 -9.85 -9.35
CA ILE A 299 0.50 -10.74 -10.51
C ILE A 299 -0.16 -12.06 -10.11
N PHE A 300 -1.14 -12.49 -10.90
CA PHE A 300 -1.89 -13.71 -10.68
C PHE A 300 -1.57 -14.75 -11.76
N SER A 301 -1.50 -15.99 -11.34
CA SER A 301 -1.46 -17.21 -12.16
C SER A 301 -1.90 -18.39 -11.29
N HIS A 302 -2.06 -19.59 -11.83
CA HIS A 302 -2.51 -20.75 -11.06
C HIS A 302 -1.35 -21.64 -10.60
N GLY A 303 -1.55 -22.36 -9.50
CA GLY A 303 -0.64 -23.42 -9.04
C GLY A 303 0.62 -22.93 -8.33
N ASN A 304 0.61 -21.70 -7.83
CA ASN A 304 1.75 -21.12 -7.12
C ASN A 304 1.87 -21.71 -5.70
N THR A 305 3.04 -22.26 -5.38
CA THR A 305 3.39 -22.74 -4.03
C THR A 305 4.25 -21.75 -3.24
N ASN A 306 4.73 -20.71 -3.94
CA ASN A 306 5.53 -19.63 -3.40
C ASN A 306 5.08 -18.32 -4.05
N ILE A 307 5.23 -17.21 -3.32
CA ILE A 307 4.92 -15.86 -3.81
C ILE A 307 6.19 -15.03 -3.84
N LYS A 308 6.43 -14.38 -4.97
CA LYS A 308 7.54 -13.43 -5.15
C LYS A 308 7.13 -12.04 -4.67
N MET A 309 7.73 -11.52 -3.60
CA MET A 309 7.40 -10.20 -3.06
C MET A 309 8.54 -9.22 -3.29
N ILE A 310 8.22 -8.06 -3.87
CA ILE A 310 9.18 -7.04 -4.30
C ILE A 310 8.83 -5.69 -3.69
N ASP A 311 9.84 -5.03 -3.13
CA ASP A 311 9.78 -3.62 -2.76
C ASP A 311 10.49 -2.76 -3.80
N ALA A 312 9.71 -2.19 -4.71
CA ALA A 312 10.18 -1.23 -5.72
C ALA A 312 9.78 0.21 -5.36
N GLY A 313 9.46 0.50 -4.10
CA GLY A 313 8.99 1.84 -3.67
C GLY A 313 9.97 2.97 -3.96
N GLU A 314 11.26 2.65 -4.11
CA GLU A 314 12.34 3.59 -4.44
C GLU A 314 12.79 3.53 -5.91
N SER A 315 12.21 2.66 -6.73
CA SER A 315 12.55 2.49 -8.15
C SER A 315 11.75 3.47 -9.01
N PHE A 316 12.17 4.73 -9.05
CA PHE A 316 11.53 5.76 -9.86
C PHE A 316 12.50 6.82 -10.37
N THR A 317 12.08 7.49 -11.43
CA THR A 317 12.72 8.69 -11.95
C THR A 317 11.88 9.93 -11.65
N LYS A 318 12.53 11.04 -11.31
CA LYS A 318 11.87 12.35 -11.15
C LYS A 318 11.86 13.10 -12.49
N GLU A 319 10.67 13.50 -12.93
CA GLU A 319 10.47 14.35 -14.09
C GLU A 319 9.74 15.63 -13.64
N GLY A 320 10.53 16.68 -13.38
CA GLY A 320 10.03 17.90 -12.73
C GLY A 320 9.42 17.59 -11.35
N ARG A 321 8.10 17.79 -11.21
CA ARG A 321 7.35 17.47 -9.98
C ARG A 321 6.72 16.07 -10.01
N ARG A 322 6.71 15.39 -11.15
CA ARG A 322 6.10 14.07 -11.34
C ARG A 322 7.09 12.96 -10.96
N THR A 323 6.56 11.87 -10.44
CA THR A 323 7.28 10.59 -10.31
C THR A 323 6.88 9.73 -11.49
N ILE A 324 7.84 9.15 -12.20
CA ILE A 324 7.60 8.25 -13.33
C ILE A 324 8.40 6.95 -13.18
N LEU A 325 8.01 5.92 -13.93
CA LEU A 325 8.83 4.73 -14.16
C LEU A 325 9.51 4.87 -15.52
N SER A 326 10.84 5.06 -15.52
CA SER A 326 11.65 5.03 -16.74
C SER A 326 11.86 3.60 -17.26
N ASP A 327 12.37 3.45 -18.47
CA ASP A 327 12.69 2.12 -19.02
C ASP A 327 13.78 1.38 -18.19
N ASN A 328 14.66 2.13 -17.50
CA ASN A 328 15.65 1.57 -16.56
C ASN A 328 14.96 1.06 -15.29
N ASP A 329 14.10 1.88 -14.67
CA ASP A 329 13.34 1.48 -13.47
C ASP A 329 12.51 0.21 -13.74
N ILE A 330 11.89 0.15 -14.92
CA ILE A 330 11.13 -1.04 -15.36
C ILE A 330 12.05 -2.25 -15.51
N SER A 331 13.25 -2.08 -16.07
CA SER A 331 14.20 -3.18 -16.25
C SER A 331 14.69 -3.73 -14.91
N ASP A 332 14.95 -2.86 -13.94
CA ASP A 332 15.32 -3.25 -12.57
C ASP A 332 14.19 -4.06 -11.90
N ILE A 333 12.94 -3.59 -12.01
CA ILE A 333 11.78 -4.32 -11.48
C ILE A 333 11.64 -5.70 -12.14
N MET A 334 11.86 -5.80 -13.45
CA MET A 334 11.82 -7.08 -14.17
C MET A 334 12.94 -8.04 -13.72
N GLU A 335 14.13 -7.55 -13.37
CA GLU A 335 15.18 -8.39 -12.77
C GLU A 335 14.80 -8.85 -11.35
N LEU A 336 14.21 -7.97 -10.54
CA LEU A 336 13.72 -8.31 -9.19
C LEU A 336 12.65 -9.40 -9.23
N LEU A 337 11.87 -9.52 -10.30
CA LEU A 337 10.93 -10.64 -10.51
C LEU A 337 11.63 -11.99 -10.70
N GLN A 338 12.86 -12.00 -11.21
CA GLN A 338 13.59 -13.23 -11.52
C GLN A 338 14.50 -13.70 -10.37
N LYS A 339 15.06 -12.79 -9.57
CA LYS A 339 16.09 -13.12 -8.57
C LYS A 339 15.78 -12.52 -7.21
N ASN A 340 16.19 -13.18 -6.13
CA ASN A 340 16.10 -12.61 -4.79
C ASN A 340 17.22 -11.58 -4.57
N SER A 341 16.94 -10.58 -3.74
CA SER A 341 17.86 -9.50 -3.37
C SER A 341 17.45 -8.89 -2.02
N ASN A 342 18.05 -7.76 -1.65
CA ASN A 342 17.58 -6.94 -0.52
C ASN A 342 16.23 -6.23 -0.77
N LYS A 343 15.73 -6.26 -2.02
CA LYS A 343 14.43 -5.68 -2.43
C LYS A 343 13.45 -6.73 -2.97
N SER A 344 13.82 -8.01 -2.96
CA SER A 344 13.01 -9.07 -3.56
C SER A 344 13.21 -10.40 -2.83
N ILE A 345 12.12 -11.04 -2.43
CA ILE A 345 12.14 -12.29 -1.68
C ILE A 345 11.05 -13.24 -2.17
N THR A 346 11.33 -14.54 -2.16
CA THR A 346 10.36 -15.59 -2.47
C THR A 346 10.00 -16.30 -1.17
N ILE A 347 8.71 -16.30 -0.83
CA ILE A 347 8.19 -16.88 0.41
C ILE A 347 7.19 -17.99 0.09
N SER A 348 7.26 -19.09 0.83
CA SER A 348 6.31 -20.20 0.67
C SER A 348 4.92 -19.82 1.18
N ILE A 349 3.86 -20.38 0.58
CA ILE A 349 2.48 -20.14 1.07
C ILE A 349 2.28 -20.54 2.53
N ASN A 350 3.01 -21.55 3.02
CA ASN A 350 2.97 -21.99 4.42
C ASN A 350 3.52 -20.93 5.36
N GLU A 351 4.68 -20.33 5.03
CA GLU A 351 5.26 -19.24 5.81
C GLU A 351 4.36 -17.98 5.76
N ILE A 352 3.69 -17.73 4.64
CA ILE A 352 2.70 -16.65 4.52
C ILE A 352 1.49 -16.90 5.42
N ALA A 353 1.01 -18.14 5.52
CA ALA A 353 -0.07 -18.53 6.42
C ALA A 353 0.30 -18.30 7.90
N GLU A 354 1.55 -18.62 8.28
CA GLU A 354 2.09 -18.33 9.63
C GLU A 354 2.23 -16.82 9.92
N ASN A 355 2.25 -15.98 8.88
CA ASN A 355 2.37 -14.52 8.96
C ASN A 355 1.07 -13.80 8.56
N ASP A 356 -0.08 -14.36 8.95
CA ASP A 356 -1.42 -13.75 8.79
C ASP A 356 -1.81 -13.42 7.33
N TYR A 357 -1.29 -14.21 6.39
CA TYR A 357 -1.51 -14.03 4.96
C TYR A 357 -1.15 -12.63 4.46
N ILE A 358 -0.13 -12.01 5.06
CA ILE A 358 0.41 -10.73 4.61
C ILE A 358 1.25 -10.96 3.35
N ILE A 359 0.95 -10.23 2.28
CA ILE A 359 1.65 -10.34 0.97
C ILE A 359 2.44 -9.07 0.63
N ASN A 360 2.87 -8.34 1.67
CA ASN A 360 3.65 -7.12 1.55
C ASN A 360 5.15 -7.42 1.71
N ALA A 361 6.00 -6.98 0.78
CA ALA A 361 7.43 -7.30 0.78
C ALA A 361 8.19 -6.77 2.01
N SER A 362 7.84 -5.57 2.52
CA SER A 362 8.53 -4.96 3.69
C SER A 362 8.48 -5.86 4.93
N ARG A 363 7.41 -6.66 5.05
CA ARG A 363 7.22 -7.63 6.13
C ARG A 363 8.30 -8.72 6.18
N TYR A 364 8.88 -9.06 5.04
CA TYR A 364 9.81 -10.19 4.89
C TYR A 364 11.23 -9.72 4.51
N LEU A 365 11.37 -8.51 3.97
CA LEU A 365 12.66 -7.92 3.62
C LEU A 365 13.35 -7.24 4.81
N GLU A 366 12.61 -6.83 5.85
CA GLU A 366 13.19 -6.39 7.12
C GLU A 366 13.86 -7.58 7.84
N LYS A 367 15.10 -7.88 7.45
CA LYS A 367 15.91 -8.89 8.13
C LYS A 367 16.30 -8.40 9.51
N ALA A 368 16.23 -9.31 10.49
CA ALA A 368 16.91 -9.11 11.76
C ALA A 368 18.39 -8.75 11.47
N PRO A 369 18.95 -7.73 12.14
CA PRO A 369 20.38 -7.49 12.09
C PRO A 369 21.14 -8.78 12.40
N GLU A 370 22.13 -9.14 11.57
CA GLU A 370 22.94 -10.34 11.83
C GLU A 370 23.77 -10.11 13.09
N ILE A 371 23.57 -10.95 14.10
CA ILE A 371 24.31 -10.89 15.36
C ILE A 371 25.43 -11.93 15.32
N LYS A 372 26.68 -11.46 15.22
CA LYS A 372 27.84 -12.33 15.38
C LYS A 372 27.87 -12.92 16.79
N ASP A 373 27.97 -14.25 16.88
CA ASP A 373 28.04 -15.00 18.13
C ASP A 373 26.87 -14.68 19.09
N GLY A 374 25.68 -14.42 18.53
CA GLY A 374 24.47 -14.15 19.30
C GLY A 374 24.01 -15.36 20.11
N VAL A 375 23.27 -15.08 21.19
CA VAL A 375 22.62 -16.11 22.01
C VAL A 375 21.11 -15.93 21.98
N GLU A 376 20.37 -17.03 22.07
CA GLU A 376 18.92 -16.97 22.24
C GLU A 376 18.57 -16.30 23.58
N LEU A 377 17.63 -15.36 23.57
CA LEU A 377 17.15 -14.67 24.77
C LEU A 377 16.68 -15.67 25.85
N ALA A 378 16.08 -16.78 25.45
CA ALA A 378 15.64 -17.84 26.37
C ALA A 378 16.80 -18.47 27.18
N SER A 379 18.04 -18.43 26.68
CA SER A 379 19.21 -19.05 27.33
C SER A 379 19.75 -18.26 28.53
N ILE A 380 19.44 -16.97 28.61
CA ILE A 380 19.91 -16.03 29.64
C ILE A 380 18.81 -15.56 30.60
N VAL A 381 17.60 -16.09 30.47
CA VAL A 381 16.47 -15.84 31.38
C VAL A 381 16.08 -17.13 32.09
N LYS A 382 15.77 -17.05 33.38
CA LYS A 382 15.25 -18.16 34.18
C LYS A 382 13.83 -18.53 33.76
N SER A 383 13.02 -17.52 33.45
CA SER A 383 11.66 -17.71 32.99
C SER A 383 11.15 -16.52 32.16
N ILE A 384 10.26 -16.79 31.20
CA ILE A 384 9.45 -15.77 30.52
C ILE A 384 7.99 -16.12 30.78
N THR A 385 7.32 -15.28 31.57
CA THR A 385 5.90 -15.45 31.93
C THR A 385 5.07 -14.30 31.39
N ARG A 386 3.74 -14.42 31.47
CA ARG A 386 2.79 -13.38 31.03
C ARG A 386 2.30 -12.60 32.24
N GLY A 387 2.01 -11.31 32.07
CA GLY A 387 1.29 -10.53 33.07
C GLY A 387 -0.11 -11.09 33.35
N ALA A 388 -0.63 -10.82 34.55
CA ALA A 388 -1.94 -11.27 35.00
C ALA A 388 -3.05 -10.67 34.11
N GLN A 389 -3.94 -11.54 33.62
CA GLN A 389 -5.12 -11.15 32.84
C GLN A 389 -6.29 -10.86 33.79
N VAL A 390 -6.16 -9.80 34.58
CA VAL A 390 -7.19 -9.36 35.54
C VAL A 390 -8.12 -8.33 34.90
N LYS A 391 -9.41 -8.37 35.25
CA LYS A 391 -10.38 -7.34 34.84
C LYS A 391 -10.12 -6.04 35.61
N ALA A 392 -10.50 -4.89 35.05
CA ALA A 392 -10.41 -3.61 35.75
C ALA A 392 -11.12 -3.63 37.12
N SER A 393 -12.30 -4.27 37.19
CA SER A 393 -13.07 -4.41 38.44
C SER A 393 -12.28 -5.12 39.55
N TYR A 394 -11.44 -6.10 39.23
CA TYR A 394 -10.60 -6.78 40.22
C TYR A 394 -9.64 -5.79 40.89
N LEU A 395 -9.02 -4.91 40.11
CA LEU A 395 -8.09 -3.92 40.63
C LEU A 395 -8.81 -2.86 41.47
N ASP A 396 -10.02 -2.47 41.07
CA ASP A 396 -10.80 -1.47 41.80
C ASP A 396 -11.33 -2.00 43.14
N GLU A 397 -11.82 -3.24 43.19
CA GLU A 397 -12.31 -3.88 44.42
C GLU A 397 -11.19 -4.10 45.47
N ASN A 398 -10.00 -4.48 44.98
CA ASN A 398 -8.84 -4.76 45.80
C ASN A 398 -7.95 -3.54 46.06
N ARG A 399 -8.30 -2.36 45.53
CA ARG A 399 -7.51 -1.14 45.73
C ARG A 399 -7.46 -0.75 47.20
N ALA A 400 -6.28 -0.41 47.68
CA ALA A 400 -6.08 0.23 48.98
C ALA A 400 -6.01 1.76 48.79
N GLY A 401 -6.66 2.50 49.69
CA GLY A 401 -6.61 3.96 49.71
C GLY A 401 -5.37 4.52 50.42
N GLU A 402 -4.57 3.66 51.04
CA GLU A 402 -3.35 3.98 51.76
C GLU A 402 -2.20 3.08 51.27
N PRO A 403 -0.94 3.48 51.47
CA PRO A 403 0.22 2.67 51.10
C PRO A 403 0.22 1.29 51.77
N THR A 404 0.40 0.24 50.97
CA THR A 404 0.56 -1.15 51.42
C THR A 404 1.80 -1.78 50.78
N PRO A 405 2.25 -2.95 51.26
CA PRO A 405 3.33 -3.69 50.62
C PRO A 405 2.99 -4.24 49.21
N TYR A 406 1.73 -4.14 48.79
CA TYR A 406 1.22 -4.75 47.58
C TYR A 406 0.91 -3.70 46.54
N ARG A 407 1.57 -3.77 45.38
CA ARG A 407 1.38 -2.84 44.27
C ARG A 407 1.05 -3.58 42.98
N TYR A 408 0.61 -2.84 41.98
CA TYR A 408 0.44 -3.37 40.64
C TYR A 408 0.93 -2.37 39.59
N ILE A 409 1.35 -2.90 38.43
CA ILE A 409 1.72 -2.09 37.27
C ILE A 409 0.89 -2.48 36.05
N MET A 410 0.64 -1.48 35.21
CA MET A 410 0.00 -1.57 33.91
C MET A 410 0.97 -1.11 32.82
N ILE A 411 0.61 -1.32 31.55
CA ILE A 411 1.40 -0.85 30.39
C ILE A 411 1.66 0.66 30.45
N SER A 412 0.74 1.45 31.02
CA SER A 412 0.89 2.90 31.17
C SER A 412 1.97 3.31 32.18
N ASN A 413 2.39 2.42 33.07
CA ASN A 413 3.45 2.69 34.04
C ASN A 413 4.86 2.53 33.46
N ILE A 414 4.97 1.83 32.32
CA ILE A 414 6.26 1.59 31.67
C ILE A 414 6.55 2.77 30.74
N SER A 415 7.65 3.47 30.95
CA SER A 415 8.13 4.54 30.08
C SER A 415 9.64 4.70 30.21
N ASP A 416 10.33 4.96 29.10
CA ASP A 416 11.75 5.34 29.10
C ASP A 416 12.66 4.42 29.93
N GLY A 417 12.47 3.10 29.83
CA GLY A 417 13.28 2.11 30.54
C GLY A 417 12.96 1.93 32.02
N ASP A 418 11.99 2.67 32.56
CA ASP A 418 11.66 2.70 33.99
C ASP A 418 10.15 2.54 34.28
N ILE A 419 9.82 2.34 35.56
CA ILE A 419 8.47 2.18 36.08
C ILE A 419 8.05 3.42 36.89
N PHE A 420 7.08 4.15 36.37
CA PHE A 420 6.46 5.27 37.07
C PHE A 420 5.21 4.81 37.80
N PHE A 421 5.26 4.86 39.13
CA PHE A 421 4.08 4.60 39.94
C PHE A 421 3.28 5.88 40.19
N THR A 422 1.96 5.72 40.31
CA THR A 422 1.08 6.75 40.84
C THR A 422 0.71 6.45 42.29
N ASP A 423 0.31 7.49 43.03
CA ASP A 423 0.02 7.40 44.48
C ASP A 423 -1.12 6.43 44.82
N ASN A 424 -1.94 6.04 43.84
CA ASN A 424 -3.16 5.25 44.05
C ASN A 424 -3.01 3.78 43.62
N GLN A 425 -1.79 3.29 43.38
CA GLN A 425 -1.52 1.92 42.91
C GLN A 425 -1.12 0.95 44.03
N TYR A 426 -1.94 0.91 45.07
CA TYR A 426 -1.81 -0.03 46.18
C TYR A 426 -2.97 -1.02 46.20
N LEU A 427 -2.70 -2.25 46.61
CA LEU A 427 -3.68 -3.31 46.79
C LEU A 427 -3.80 -3.68 48.27
N LYS A 428 -4.98 -4.10 48.71
CA LYS A 428 -5.19 -4.62 50.07
C LYS A 428 -4.39 -5.91 50.31
N ASP A 429 -4.38 -6.78 49.31
CA ASP A 429 -3.64 -8.05 49.27
C ASP A 429 -3.49 -8.53 47.81
N ILE A 430 -2.55 -9.43 47.54
CA ILE A 430 -2.41 -10.13 46.25
C ILE A 430 -2.88 -11.58 46.42
N GLN A 431 -4.03 -11.87 45.82
CA GLN A 431 -4.67 -13.17 45.93
C GLN A 431 -3.79 -14.31 45.37
N ALA A 432 -3.89 -15.50 45.99
CA ALA A 432 -3.05 -16.65 45.68
C ALA A 432 -3.09 -17.10 44.21
N ASN A 433 -4.23 -16.92 43.52
CA ASN A 433 -4.40 -17.27 42.11
C ASN A 433 -3.59 -16.38 41.14
N VAL A 434 -3.27 -15.15 41.53
CA VAL A 434 -2.52 -14.19 40.71
C VAL A 434 -1.10 -13.92 41.23
N LYS A 435 -0.76 -14.40 42.44
CA LYS A 435 0.56 -14.23 43.06
C LYS A 435 1.73 -14.76 42.21
N LYS A 436 1.49 -15.76 41.36
CA LYS A 436 2.47 -16.26 40.39
C LYS A 436 2.88 -15.26 39.30
N PHE A 437 2.15 -14.15 39.16
CA PHE A 437 2.45 -13.05 38.24
C PHE A 437 3.11 -11.86 38.93
N CYS A 438 3.49 -12.01 40.21
CA CYS A 438 4.32 -11.02 40.89
C CYS A 438 5.71 -11.00 40.27
N ILE A 439 6.19 -9.79 40.06
CA ILE A 439 7.49 -9.52 39.45
C ILE A 439 8.57 -9.78 40.51
N ARG A 440 9.63 -10.48 40.13
CA ARG A 440 10.81 -10.63 40.99
C ARG A 440 11.74 -9.43 40.81
N ASN A 441 12.48 -9.08 41.85
CA ASN A 441 13.47 -8.01 41.77
C ASN A 441 14.42 -8.25 40.58
N ASN A 442 14.82 -7.17 39.90
CA ASN A 442 15.69 -7.19 38.71
C ASN A 442 15.10 -7.92 37.48
N SER A 443 13.80 -8.22 37.45
CA SER A 443 13.16 -8.71 36.21
C SER A 443 12.92 -7.56 35.24
N ILE A 444 12.85 -7.89 33.94
CA ILE A 444 12.42 -6.96 32.90
C ILE A 444 10.95 -7.21 32.57
N VAL A 445 10.15 -6.15 32.52
CA VAL A 445 8.81 -6.21 31.94
C VAL A 445 8.83 -5.67 30.52
N LEU A 446 8.09 -6.32 29.62
CA LEU A 446 8.09 -6.02 28.18
C LEU A 446 6.65 -6.05 27.65
N THR A 447 6.19 -5.01 26.95
CA THR A 447 4.86 -5.02 26.36
C THR A 447 4.78 -6.02 25.20
N LYS A 448 3.64 -6.71 25.08
CA LYS A 448 3.39 -7.61 23.95
C LYS A 448 3.11 -6.87 22.66
N THR A 449 2.54 -5.67 22.74
CA THR A 449 2.18 -4.84 21.59
C THR A 449 3.27 -3.82 21.30
N GLY A 450 3.57 -3.60 20.02
CA GLY A 450 4.55 -2.62 19.54
C GLY A 450 3.88 -1.47 18.79
N SER A 451 3.29 -0.49 19.50
CA SER A 451 2.71 0.69 18.85
C SER A 451 2.91 1.97 19.69
N PRO A 452 3.67 2.97 19.18
CA PRO A 452 4.50 2.91 17.97
C PRO A 452 5.68 1.95 18.09
N ASP A 453 6.04 1.56 19.32
CA ASP A 453 7.05 0.56 19.62
C ASP A 453 6.73 -0.18 20.92
N PHE A 454 7.47 -1.26 21.22
CA PHE A 454 7.34 -1.94 22.51
C PHE A 454 7.91 -1.06 23.64
N LYS A 455 7.36 -1.23 24.85
CA LYS A 455 7.90 -0.62 26.06
C LYS A 455 8.53 -1.70 26.93
N SER A 456 9.65 -1.38 27.56
CA SER A 456 10.30 -2.26 28.52
C SER A 456 10.91 -1.47 29.66
N ALA A 457 11.12 -2.14 30.79
CA ALA A 457 11.79 -1.57 31.96
C ALA A 457 12.33 -2.66 32.89
N VAL A 458 13.44 -2.36 33.59
CA VAL A 458 13.91 -3.15 34.73
C VAL A 458 13.07 -2.78 35.96
N VAL A 459 12.53 -3.77 36.66
CA VAL A 459 11.69 -3.54 37.84
C VAL A 459 12.48 -3.77 39.12
N LYS A 460 12.55 -2.75 39.97
CA LYS A 460 13.07 -2.85 41.33
C LYS A 460 11.96 -3.17 42.31
N VAL A 461 12.11 -4.28 43.02
CA VAL A 461 11.16 -4.72 44.05
C VAL A 461 11.90 -4.68 45.38
N ALA A 462 11.51 -3.72 46.24
CA ALA A 462 12.09 -3.59 47.57
C ALA A 462 11.73 -4.79 48.45
N GLU A 463 12.57 -5.06 49.46
CA GLU A 463 12.32 -6.15 50.41
C GLU A 463 10.97 -5.97 51.12
N GLY A 464 10.20 -7.05 51.22
CA GLY A 464 8.87 -7.05 51.80
C GLY A 464 7.75 -6.50 50.88
N MET A 465 8.07 -5.99 49.69
CA MET A 465 7.09 -5.54 48.70
C MET A 465 6.76 -6.63 47.67
N GLU A 466 5.53 -6.65 47.18
CA GLU A 466 5.13 -7.47 46.03
C GLU A 466 4.48 -6.59 44.95
N ILE A 467 4.89 -6.79 43.69
CA ILE A 467 4.40 -6.00 42.56
C ILE A 467 3.77 -6.93 41.53
N LEU A 468 2.45 -6.80 41.33
CA LEU A 468 1.70 -7.56 40.34
C LEU A 468 1.82 -6.92 38.94
N ALA A 469 2.37 -7.64 37.97
CA ALA A 469 2.31 -7.21 36.57
C ALA A 469 0.94 -7.56 35.95
N THR A 470 0.28 -6.58 35.34
CA THR A 470 -1.07 -6.76 34.77
C THR A 470 -1.13 -6.38 33.30
N GLY A 471 -2.04 -7.03 32.55
CA GLY A 471 -2.29 -6.72 31.14
C GLY A 471 -1.35 -7.43 30.16
N ASN A 472 -1.26 -6.91 28.94
CA ASN A 472 -0.56 -7.54 27.82
C ASN A 472 0.96 -7.27 27.85
N MET A 473 1.64 -7.85 28.82
CA MET A 473 3.11 -7.81 28.95
C MET A 473 3.70 -9.20 29.21
N PHE A 474 4.99 -9.33 28.96
CA PHE A 474 5.86 -10.41 29.40
C PHE A 474 6.66 -9.96 30.63
N ILE A 475 6.99 -10.93 31.48
CA ILE A 475 7.89 -10.78 32.63
C ILE A 475 9.08 -11.71 32.37
N LEU A 476 10.26 -11.14 32.23
CA LEU A 476 11.51 -11.84 31.98
C LEU A 476 12.31 -11.85 33.29
N GLU A 477 12.36 -13.01 33.96
CA GLU A 477 13.22 -13.20 35.13
C GLU A 477 14.63 -13.48 34.64
N ILE A 478 15.54 -12.52 34.80
CA ILE A 478 16.90 -12.60 34.27
C ILE A 478 17.74 -13.58 35.08
N ASP A 479 18.57 -14.37 34.40
CA ASP A 479 19.62 -15.13 35.06
C ASP A 479 20.83 -14.21 35.28
N GLU A 480 20.87 -13.54 36.42
CA GLU A 480 21.91 -12.56 36.78
C GLU A 480 23.34 -13.14 36.80
N ILE A 481 23.49 -14.47 36.80
CA ILE A 481 24.79 -15.14 36.65
C ILE A 481 25.28 -15.06 35.19
N LYS A 482 24.37 -14.96 34.22
CA LYS A 482 24.66 -14.97 32.78
C LYS A 482 24.56 -13.60 32.13
N ALA A 483 23.65 -12.76 32.61
CA ALA A 483 23.39 -11.46 32.01
C ALA A 483 23.06 -10.37 33.03
N ASN A 484 23.57 -9.16 32.79
CA ASN A 484 23.20 -7.98 33.57
C ASN A 484 21.82 -7.44 33.10
N PRO A 485 20.82 -7.29 33.99
CA PRO A 485 19.49 -6.79 33.62
C PRO A 485 19.49 -5.39 32.98
N TYR A 486 20.36 -4.49 33.46
CA TYR A 486 20.46 -3.14 32.91
C TYR A 486 21.19 -3.09 31.57
N TYR A 487 22.13 -4.01 31.34
CA TYR A 487 22.69 -4.20 29.99
C TYR A 487 21.60 -4.63 28.99
N LEU A 488 20.78 -5.62 29.35
CA LEU A 488 19.70 -6.09 28.49
C LEU A 488 18.68 -4.98 28.22
N GLN A 489 18.32 -4.20 29.23
CA GLN A 489 17.44 -3.05 29.05
C GLN A 489 18.07 -1.98 28.15
N ALA A 490 19.37 -1.67 28.31
CA ALA A 490 20.09 -0.77 27.43
C ALA A 490 20.09 -1.26 25.97
N LEU A 491 20.29 -2.57 25.76
CA LEU A 491 20.17 -3.19 24.44
C LEU A 491 18.75 -3.03 23.89
N PHE A 492 17.71 -3.29 24.67
CA PHE A 492 16.32 -3.19 24.23
C PHE A 492 15.95 -1.76 23.80
N ASP A 493 16.50 -0.74 24.47
CA ASP A 493 16.27 0.66 24.11
C ASP A 493 17.14 1.17 22.94
N SER A 494 18.21 0.47 22.59
CA SER A 494 19.11 0.82 21.48
C SER A 494 18.47 0.62 20.10
N GLU A 495 18.99 1.30 19.07
CA GLU A 495 18.57 1.13 17.67
C GLU A 495 18.65 -0.34 17.21
N LEU A 496 19.69 -1.05 17.63
CA LEU A 496 19.87 -2.48 17.36
C LEU A 496 18.75 -3.31 17.99
N GLY A 497 18.44 -3.06 19.27
CA GLY A 497 17.34 -3.72 19.96
C GLY A 497 16.00 -3.46 19.28
N ARG A 498 15.70 -2.20 18.92
CA ARG A 498 14.48 -1.85 18.18
C ARG A 498 14.37 -2.63 16.88
N ALA A 499 15.45 -2.72 16.09
CA ALA A 499 15.47 -3.50 14.86
C ALA A 499 15.26 -5.01 15.11
N LEU A 500 15.90 -5.57 16.14
CA LEU A 500 15.74 -6.98 16.54
C LEU A 500 14.29 -7.30 16.92
N PHE A 501 13.65 -6.49 17.77
CA PHE A 501 12.24 -6.70 18.13
C PHE A 501 11.28 -6.50 16.95
N LYS A 502 11.57 -5.54 16.07
CA LYS A 502 10.75 -5.30 14.88
C LYS A 502 10.70 -6.52 13.97
N SER A 503 11.83 -7.21 13.80
CA SER A 503 11.93 -8.44 12.99
C SER A 503 11.06 -9.60 13.50
N ILE A 504 10.70 -9.59 14.80
CA ILE A 504 9.88 -10.64 15.41
C ILE A 504 8.43 -10.23 15.68
N TYR A 505 8.02 -9.00 15.35
CA TYR A 505 6.61 -8.62 15.43
C TYR A 505 5.74 -9.51 14.55
N VAL A 506 4.46 -9.66 14.91
CA VAL A 506 3.42 -10.43 14.22
C VAL A 506 2.12 -9.62 14.24
N GLY A 507 1.34 -9.68 13.17
CA GLY A 507 0.13 -8.87 13.01
C GLY A 507 0.42 -7.45 12.51
N SER A 508 -0.48 -6.91 11.69
CA SER A 508 -0.27 -5.68 10.92
C SER A 508 -0.92 -4.43 11.52
N VAL A 509 -2.08 -4.59 12.18
CA VAL A 509 -2.84 -3.46 12.75
C VAL A 509 -2.33 -3.08 14.14
N ILE A 510 -2.08 -4.09 14.98
CA ILE A 510 -1.40 -3.93 16.28
C ILE A 510 -0.27 -4.95 16.27
N PRO A 511 0.96 -4.55 15.92
CA PRO A 511 2.11 -5.45 15.93
C PRO A 511 2.26 -6.06 17.32
N THR A 512 2.43 -7.38 17.40
CA THR A 512 2.57 -8.12 18.64
C THR A 512 3.78 -9.04 18.63
N ILE A 513 4.37 -9.30 19.79
CA ILE A 513 5.46 -10.26 19.94
C ILE A 513 4.88 -11.59 20.45
N SER A 514 5.09 -12.67 19.69
CA SER A 514 4.73 -14.01 20.15
C SER A 514 5.75 -14.53 21.18
N LEU A 515 5.31 -15.36 22.12
CA LEU A 515 6.21 -15.92 23.15
C LEU A 515 7.31 -16.80 22.52
N GLU A 516 7.00 -17.51 21.44
CA GLU A 516 7.96 -18.37 20.76
C GLU A 516 9.05 -17.55 20.06
N LYS A 517 8.65 -16.54 19.28
CA LYS A 517 9.62 -15.67 18.60
C LYS A 517 10.47 -14.86 19.59
N LEU A 518 9.89 -14.44 20.72
CA LEU A 518 10.65 -13.79 21.80
C LEU A 518 11.71 -14.70 22.40
N ARG A 519 11.40 -15.99 22.61
CA ARG A 519 12.35 -16.97 23.17
C ARG A 519 13.54 -17.21 22.23
N LYS A 520 13.26 -17.30 20.93
CA LYS A 520 14.24 -17.54 19.86
C LYS A 520 14.94 -16.27 19.37
N LEU A 521 14.66 -15.11 19.97
CA LEU A 521 15.30 -13.87 19.57
C LEU A 521 16.80 -13.93 19.91
N GLU A 522 17.65 -13.84 18.89
CA GLU A 522 19.09 -13.78 19.07
C GLU A 522 19.52 -12.35 19.45
N ILE A 523 20.36 -12.25 20.48
CA ILE A 523 20.88 -10.99 20.99
C ILE A 523 22.40 -11.05 21.21
N PRO A 524 23.11 -9.92 21.09
CA PRO A 524 24.51 -9.86 21.46
C PRO A 524 24.66 -10.08 22.98
N LEU A 525 25.66 -10.87 23.36
CA LEU A 525 26.00 -11.10 24.76
C LEU A 525 27.53 -11.01 24.97
N PRO A 526 28.07 -9.79 25.18
CA PRO A 526 29.47 -9.59 25.50
C PRO A 526 29.81 -10.16 26.90
N SER A 527 31.07 -10.06 27.32
CA SER A 527 31.49 -10.54 28.64
C SER A 527 30.72 -9.85 29.77
N LEU A 528 30.53 -10.54 30.92
CA LEU A 528 29.84 -9.94 32.07
C LEU A 528 30.47 -8.63 32.54
N GLU A 529 31.79 -8.49 32.41
CA GLU A 529 32.49 -7.25 32.75
C GLU A 529 32.04 -6.09 31.85
N GLU A 530 32.01 -6.30 30.53
CA GLU A 530 31.51 -5.32 29.56
C GLU A 530 30.02 -5.02 29.77
N GLN A 531 29.22 -6.04 30.03
CA GLN A 531 27.80 -5.87 30.34
C GLN A 531 27.61 -4.99 31.59
N ASN A 532 28.41 -5.20 32.64
CA ASN A 532 28.33 -4.39 33.87
C ASN A 532 28.71 -2.94 33.61
N ILE A 533 29.73 -2.68 32.77
CA ILE A 533 30.12 -1.31 32.39
C ILE A 533 28.98 -0.60 31.65
N ILE A 534 28.36 -1.27 30.67
CA ILE A 534 27.24 -0.69 29.91
C ILE A 534 26.01 -0.51 30.81
N GLY A 535 25.69 -1.53 31.61
CA GLY A 535 24.54 -1.53 32.51
C GLY A 535 24.62 -0.43 33.57
N GLU A 536 25.79 -0.19 34.16
CA GLU A 536 25.95 0.89 35.14
C GLU A 536 25.80 2.27 34.50
N LYS A 537 26.41 2.50 33.33
CA LYS A 537 26.22 3.77 32.59
C LYS A 537 24.77 4.03 32.23
N TYR A 538 24.06 3.00 31.79
CA TYR A 538 22.64 3.12 31.47
C TYR A 538 21.81 3.44 32.72
N LYS A 539 22.13 2.78 33.85
CA LYS A 539 21.49 3.05 35.14
C LYS A 539 21.76 4.48 35.65
N GLU A 540 22.97 4.99 35.52
CA GLU A 540 23.32 6.38 35.85
C GLU A 540 22.49 7.39 35.03
N GLU A 541 22.29 7.14 33.74
CA GLU A 541 21.46 8.00 32.89
C GLU A 541 19.97 7.89 33.24
N LEU A 542 19.46 6.70 33.63
CA LEU A 542 18.10 6.58 34.16
C LEU A 542 17.89 7.41 35.43
N GLU A 543 18.83 7.35 36.38
CA GLU A 543 18.79 8.16 37.61
C GLU A 543 18.80 9.66 37.27
N ARG A 544 19.66 10.09 36.34
CA ARG A 544 19.70 11.46 35.84
C ARG A 544 18.38 11.88 35.18
N MET A 545 17.76 11.00 34.41
CA MET A 545 16.47 11.25 33.77
C MET A 545 15.35 11.41 34.81
N ALA A 546 15.36 10.61 35.87
CA ALA A 546 14.40 10.73 36.98
C ALA A 546 14.50 12.11 37.65
N ASP A 547 15.72 12.54 38.00
CA ASP A 547 15.99 13.87 38.59
C ASP A 547 15.50 15.02 37.71
N LEU A 548 15.73 14.93 36.39
CA LEU A 548 15.31 15.95 35.44
C LEU A 548 13.77 16.00 35.29
N LYS A 549 13.10 14.84 35.30
CA LYS A 549 11.64 14.74 35.25
C LYS A 549 11.01 15.36 36.51
N GLU A 550 11.58 15.14 37.68
CA GLU A 550 11.12 15.76 38.92
C GLU A 550 11.24 17.29 38.85
N LYS A 551 12.42 17.82 38.49
CA LYS A 551 12.66 19.26 38.30
C LYS A 551 11.69 19.89 37.29
N LEU A 552 11.39 19.19 36.20
CA LEU A 552 10.42 19.62 35.19
C LEU A 552 8.99 19.67 35.78
N SER A 553 8.61 18.66 36.56
CA SER A 553 7.31 18.61 37.24
C SER A 553 7.13 19.79 38.19
N THR A 554 8.12 20.05 39.06
CA THR A 554 8.13 21.20 39.98
C THR A 554 8.01 22.53 39.21
N SER A 555 8.71 22.66 38.09
CA SER A 555 8.64 23.87 37.26
C SER A 555 7.28 24.07 36.61
N ARG A 556 6.64 22.99 36.15
CA ARG A 556 5.26 23.01 35.62
C ARG A 556 4.24 23.41 36.69
N GLU A 557 4.40 22.94 37.93
CA GLU A 557 3.54 23.38 39.03
C GLU A 557 3.71 24.86 39.36
N LYS A 558 4.95 25.36 39.35
CA LYS A 558 5.22 26.79 39.51
C LYS A 558 4.53 27.60 38.42
N LEU A 559 4.66 27.22 37.13
CA LEU A 559 3.97 27.88 36.01
C LEU A 559 2.45 27.98 36.23
N LYS A 560 1.80 26.91 36.69
CA LYS A 560 0.36 26.91 37.01
C LYS A 560 -0.02 27.91 38.10
N LYS A 561 0.88 28.18 39.04
CA LYS A 561 0.67 29.10 40.17
C LYS A 561 1.03 30.56 39.85
N ILE A 562 1.74 30.84 38.76
CA ILE A 562 2.21 32.20 38.42
C ILE A 562 1.06 33.19 38.25
N TYR A 563 -0.06 32.80 37.65
CA TYR A 563 -1.23 33.69 37.48
C TYR A 563 -1.81 34.16 38.84
N ASN A 564 -1.69 33.33 39.88
CA ASN A 564 -2.22 33.63 41.21
C ASN A 564 -1.41 34.69 41.97
N ILE A 565 -0.24 35.11 41.45
CA ILE A 565 0.55 36.22 42.02
C ILE A 565 -0.28 37.53 42.04
N LYS A 566 -1.23 37.68 41.10
CA LYS A 566 -2.10 38.86 41.02
C LYS A 566 -3.01 39.05 42.25
N ASN A 567 -3.36 37.97 42.95
CA ASN A 567 -4.21 38.02 44.16
C ASN A 567 -3.44 38.46 45.43
N ASN A 568 -2.12 38.62 45.34
CA ASN A 568 -1.27 39.09 46.45
C ASN A 568 -0.69 40.51 46.18
N MET A 569 -1.16 41.21 45.14
CA MET A 569 -0.72 42.57 44.78
C MET A 569 -1.79 43.65 45.00
N GLU A 570 -2.91 43.31 45.67
CA GLU A 570 -3.82 44.26 46.33
C GLU A 570 -3.52 44.26 47.84
#